data_AF-A0A356TL99-F1
#
_entry.id   AF-A0A356TL99-F1
#
_cell.length_a   1.000
_cell.length_b   1.000
_cell.length_c   1.000
_cell.angle_alpha   90.00
_cell.angle_beta   90.00
_cell.angle_gamma   90.00
#
_symmetry.space_group_name_H-M   'P 1'
#
loop_
_entity.id
_entity.type
_entity.pdbx_description
1 polymer ?
#
loop_
_entity_poly.entity_id
_entity_poly.type
_entity_poly.pdbx_seq_one_letter_code
_entity_poly.pdbx_strand_id
1 'polypeptide(L)' 'PAASAGLRVGDVVTDVNGQPVDGPDRAEQLYAQSFLVAMVGIRRGVDQRIVMLRR' A
#
# COMPACT_ATOMS: atom_id res chain seq x y z
N PRO A 1 -0.12 -12.96 0.90
CA PRO A 1 0.14 -12.26 -0.39
C PRO A 1 -0.81 -11.06 -0.57
N ALA A 2 -0.38 -10.01 -1.25
CA ALA A 2 -1.11 -8.74 -1.45
C ALA A 2 -2.61 -8.90 -1.78
N ALA A 3 -2.96 -9.83 -2.67
CA ALA A 3 -4.36 -10.12 -3.04
C ALA A 3 -5.22 -10.59 -1.87
N SER A 4 -4.66 -11.35 -0.92
CA SER A 4 -5.36 -11.81 0.29
C SER A 4 -5.68 -10.67 1.26
N ALA A 5 -4.97 -9.55 1.15
CA ALA A 5 -5.27 -8.33 1.90
C ALA A 5 -6.34 -7.46 1.21
N GLY A 6 -6.81 -7.87 0.02
CA GLY A 6 -7.86 -7.17 -0.72
C GLY A 6 -7.37 -6.23 -1.81
N LEU A 7 -6.05 -6.20 -2.08
CA LEU A 7 -5.49 -5.48 -3.22
C LEU A 7 -5.96 -6.10 -4.54
N ARG A 8 -6.24 -5.25 -5.52
CA ARG A 8 -6.68 -5.63 -6.86
C ARG A 8 -5.90 -4.86 -7.92
N VAL A 9 -5.85 -5.42 -9.12
CA VAL A 9 -5.31 -4.71 -10.29
C VAL A 9 -6.13 -3.44 -10.52
N GLY A 10 -5.44 -2.32 -10.72
CA GLY A 10 -6.06 -0.99 -10.84
C GLY A 10 -6.09 -0.19 -9.54
N ASP A 11 -5.67 -0.76 -8.40
CA ASP A 11 -5.44 0.02 -7.18
C ASP A 11 -4.19 0.88 -7.34
N VAL A 12 -4.33 2.17 -7.01
CA VAL A 12 -3.21 3.12 -6.98
C VAL A 12 -2.78 3.30 -5.54
N VAL A 13 -1.53 2.97 -5.23
CA VAL A 13 -0.96 3.20 -3.89
C VAL A 13 -0.68 4.69 -3.70
N THR A 14 -1.19 5.26 -2.63
CA THR A 14 -1.05 6.70 -2.31
C THR A 14 -0.12 6.94 -1.13
N ASP A 15 -0.02 5.97 -0.22
CA ASP A 15 0.82 6.05 0.97
C ASP A 15 1.13 4.65 1.51
N VAL A 16 2.24 4.56 2.24
CA VAL A 16 2.65 3.38 3.02
C VAL A 16 2.95 3.84 4.44
N ASN A 17 2.25 3.28 5.42
CA ASN A 17 2.27 3.67 6.84
C ASN A 17 2.06 5.17 7.06
N GLY A 18 1.16 5.78 6.28
CA GLY A 18 0.88 7.21 6.35
C GLY A 18 1.95 8.10 5.72
N GLN A 19 3.01 7.53 5.13
CA GLN A 19 3.97 8.29 4.33
C GLN A 19 3.55 8.28 2.87
N PRO A 20 3.39 9.46 2.22
CA PRO A 20 2.98 9.53 0.83
C PRO A 20 4.02 8.86 -0.07
N VAL A 21 3.53 8.21 -1.11
CA VAL A 21 4.36 7.66 -2.19
C VAL A 21 4.05 8.36 -3.50
N ASP A 22 5.11 8.68 -4.23
CA ASP A 22 5.10 9.34 -5.54
C ASP A 22 5.58 8.40 -6.66
N GLY A 23 6.03 7.20 -6.32
CA GLY A 23 6.51 6.21 -7.27
C GLY A 23 6.77 4.83 -6.65
N PRO A 24 7.04 3.83 -7.50
CA PRO A 24 7.26 2.45 -7.07
C PRO A 24 8.47 2.30 -6.14
N ASP A 25 9.57 3.00 -6.44
CA ASP A 25 10.81 2.92 -5.66
C ASP A 25 10.60 3.37 -4.21
N ARG A 26 9.86 4.48 -4.02
CA ARG A 26 9.53 5.00 -2.69
C ARG A 26 8.60 4.05 -1.94
N ALA A 27 7.62 3.47 -2.62
CA ALA A 27 6.71 2.50 -2.04
C ALA A 27 7.44 1.22 -1.58
N GLU A 28 8.36 0.70 -2.41
CA GLU A 28 9.19 -0.44 -2.06
C GLU A 28 10.08 -0.14 -0.86
N GLN A 29 10.70 1.04 -0.82
CA GLN A 29 11.55 1.45 0.30
C GLN A 29 10.77 1.50 1.63
N LEU A 30 9.57 2.07 1.62
CA LEU A 30 8.72 2.17 2.81
C LEU A 30 8.15 0.81 3.24
N TYR A 31 7.79 -0.03 2.28
CA TYR A 31 7.39 -1.40 2.55
C TYR A 31 8.55 -2.21 3.13
N ALA A 32 9.77 -2.02 2.62
CA ALA A 32 10.95 -2.74 3.08
C ALA A 32 11.34 -2.41 4.53
N GLN A 33 11.07 -1.17 4.97
CA GLN A 33 11.23 -0.70 6.34
C GLN A 33 10.18 -1.26 7.31
N SER A 34 9.09 -1.84 6.80
CA SER A 34 8.02 -2.39 7.63
C SER A 34 8.38 -3.81 8.09
N PHE A 35 8.55 -4.00 9.40
CA PHE A 35 9.05 -5.26 9.96
C PHE A 35 7.99 -6.36 10.10
N LEU A 36 6.70 -6.03 10.20
CA LEU A 36 5.64 -7.02 10.47
C LEU A 36 4.37 -6.77 9.66
N VAL A 37 3.90 -5.51 9.65
CA VAL A 37 2.69 -5.08 8.95
C VAL A 37 2.97 -3.73 8.29
N ALA A 38 2.52 -3.55 7.05
CA ALA A 38 2.48 -2.27 6.35
C ALA A 38 1.02 -1.88 6.08
N MET A 39 0.62 -0.69 6.50
CA MET A 39 -0.64 -0.08 6.08
C MET A 39 -0.41 0.57 4.73
N VAL A 40 -1.24 0.25 3.74
CA VAL A 40 -1.11 0.78 2.39
C VAL A 40 -2.41 1.50 2.05
N GLY A 41 -2.32 2.81 1.87
CA GLY A 41 -3.41 3.58 1.31
C GLY A 41 -3.53 3.30 -0.18
N ILE A 42 -4.73 2.92 -0.60
CA ILE A 42 -5.07 2.67 -1.99
C ILE A 42 -6.25 3.51 -2.43
N ARG A 43 -6.23 3.87 -3.71
CA ARG A 43 -7.32 4.56 -4.39
C ARG A 43 -7.83 3.70 -5.53
N ARG A 44 -9.16 3.51 -5.58
CA ARG A 44 -9.86 2.81 -6.65
C ARG A 44 -11.03 3.67 -7.12
N GLY A 45 -10.85 4.36 -8.24
CA GLY A 45 -11.82 5.37 -8.69
C GLY A 45 -11.94 6.51 -7.67
N VAL A 46 -13.15 6.74 -7.17
CA VAL A 46 -13.44 7.76 -6.13
C VAL A 46 -13.33 7.22 -4.70
N ASP A 47 -13.10 5.91 -4.53
CA ASP A 47 -12.99 5.26 -3.21
C ASP A 47 -11.52 5.27 -2.74
N GLN A 48 -11.31 5.62 -1.47
CA GLN A 48 -10.00 5.56 -0.80
C GLN A 48 -10.07 4.63 0.40
N ARG A 49 -9.12 3.70 0.49
CA ARG A 49 -9.10 2.65 1.53
C ARG A 49 -7.70 2.37 2.02
N ILE A 50 -7.60 1.88 3.24
CA ILE A 50 -6.35 1.41 3.83
C ILE A 50 -6.39 -0.11 3.89
N VAL A 51 -5.33 -0.75 3.39
CA VAL A 51 -5.14 -2.20 3.39
C VAL A 51 -3.95 -2.56 4.25
N MET A 52 -4.10 -3.56 5.12
CA MET A 52 -3.00 -4.07 5.93
C MET A 52 -2.30 -5.22 5.21
N LEU A 53 -1.04 -5.01 4.84
CA LEU A 53 -0.17 -6.03 4.29
C LEU A 53 0.70 -6.63 5.39
N ARG A 54 0.61 -7.94 5.58
CA ARG A 54 1.54 -8.69 6.42
C ARG A 54 2.68 -9.20 5.56
N ARG A 55 3.93 -9.04 6.04
CA ARG A 55 5.11 -9.63 5.41
C ARG A 55 5.09 -11.15 5.54
#